data_AF-A0A258G929-F1
#
_entry.id   AF-A0A258G929-F1
#
_cell.length_a   1.000
_cell.length_b   1.000
_cell.length_c   1.000
_cell.angle_alpha   90.00
_cell.angle_beta   90.00
_cell.angle_gamma   90.00
#
_symmetry.space_group_name_H-M   'P 1'
#
loop_
_entity.id
_entity.type
_entity.pdbx_description
1 polymer ?
#
loop_
_entity_poly.entity_id
_entity_poly.type
_entity_poly.pdbx_seq_one_letter_code
_entity_poly.pdbx_strand_id
1 'polypeptide(L)'
;MNSFTDRVSALGIPADSFVVIGSGLLDAYDLRTANDIDLAVDEATFERLKSDPNYQHDVRGDLEVLTSDGVEIWRGWTESMPYDKLVASAIEVDGIRYASPSTIIDFKRQRGSDKDLSDIELLERHMADEANSLSVPRHIGYIVDGNRRWAKQHGLPTYEGHLAGYNALKDVALETLRQGVEYMSAYVFSTENWKRSADEVQRLMALTLRILQADIPLFNEHNVRLRVLGSREGVSDKICREIDNAEAATAQNTGGVFAVCFNYGGQLEIVDAVKKLVQSGVDVASISTEAIENNLYAPEVPAIDVVVRTSGEQRLSNFMLWRSAYSEFIFLKKMWPDMTAADVSEVIKEYSRRQRRFGG
;
A
#
# COMPACT_ATOMS: atom_id res chain seq x y z
N MET A 1 -10.36 -17.54 -28.74
CA MET A 1 -9.02 -17.22 -29.28
C MET A 1 -8.03 -17.70 -28.24
N ASN A 2 -6.98 -18.40 -28.63
CA ASN A 2 -5.89 -18.72 -27.69
C ASN A 2 -5.23 -17.39 -27.30
N SER A 3 -5.00 -17.17 -26.01
CA SER A 3 -4.30 -15.97 -25.54
C SER A 3 -2.88 -15.91 -26.12
N PHE A 4 -2.26 -14.72 -26.15
CA PHE A 4 -0.85 -14.62 -26.55
C PHE A 4 0.04 -15.54 -25.69
N THR A 5 -0.22 -15.58 -24.39
CA THR A 5 0.41 -16.46 -23.41
C THR A 5 0.26 -17.95 -23.78
N ASP A 6 -0.91 -18.39 -24.25
CA ASP A 6 -1.11 -19.77 -24.73
C ASP A 6 -0.29 -20.07 -25.98
N ARG A 7 -0.19 -19.11 -26.91
CA ARG A 7 0.59 -19.26 -28.15
C ARG A 7 2.09 -19.35 -27.87
N VAL A 8 2.60 -18.55 -26.93
CA VAL A 8 3.99 -18.63 -26.47
C VAL A 8 4.25 -19.96 -25.75
N SER A 9 3.35 -20.37 -24.86
CA SER A 9 3.46 -21.65 -24.13
C SER A 9 3.47 -22.87 -25.07
N ALA A 10 2.73 -22.79 -26.18
CA ALA A 10 2.66 -23.85 -27.18
C ALA A 10 4.00 -24.12 -27.91
N LEU A 11 4.97 -23.19 -27.82
CA LEU A 11 6.30 -23.39 -28.41
C LEU A 11 7.14 -24.44 -27.66
N GLY A 12 6.74 -24.83 -26.44
CA GLY A 12 7.47 -25.82 -25.65
C GLY A 12 8.86 -25.36 -25.19
N ILE A 13 9.14 -24.06 -25.26
CA ILE A 13 10.37 -23.46 -24.75
C ILE A 13 10.16 -23.19 -23.25
N PRO A 14 11.09 -23.62 -22.36
CA PRO A 14 10.98 -23.34 -20.92
C PRO A 14 10.83 -21.84 -20.64
N ALA A 15 9.86 -21.45 -19.80
CA ALA A 15 9.55 -20.05 -19.49
C ALA A 15 10.75 -19.27 -18.90
N ASP A 16 11.72 -19.96 -18.33
CA ASP A 16 12.94 -19.39 -17.79
C ASP A 16 14.08 -19.22 -18.82
N SER A 17 13.88 -19.66 -20.05
CA SER A 17 14.90 -19.64 -21.11
C SER A 17 14.65 -18.59 -22.19
N PHE A 18 13.60 -17.77 -22.05
CA PHE A 18 13.30 -16.68 -22.98
C PHE A 18 12.79 -15.42 -22.29
N VAL A 19 12.77 -14.33 -23.07
CA VAL A 19 12.06 -13.09 -22.79
C VAL A 19 11.27 -12.73 -24.04
N VAL A 20 9.96 -12.52 -23.91
CA VAL A 20 9.15 -11.97 -25.00
C VAL A 20 9.56 -10.53 -25.23
N ILE A 21 9.85 -10.20 -26.49
CA ILE A 21 10.26 -8.87 -26.95
C ILE A 21 9.22 -8.34 -27.96
N GLY A 22 9.41 -7.11 -28.42
CA GLY A 22 8.58 -6.56 -29.48
C GLY A 22 7.13 -6.31 -29.07
N SER A 23 6.16 -6.74 -29.89
CA SER A 23 4.76 -6.38 -29.70
C SER A 23 4.00 -7.28 -28.73
N GLY A 24 4.58 -8.40 -28.26
CA GLY A 24 3.91 -9.34 -27.36
C GLY A 24 3.46 -8.72 -26.04
N LEU A 25 4.18 -7.73 -25.52
CA LEU A 25 3.78 -7.02 -24.30
C LEU A 25 2.47 -6.23 -24.46
N LEU A 26 2.21 -5.69 -25.65
CA LEU A 26 0.96 -4.95 -25.90
C LEU A 26 -0.26 -5.88 -25.87
N ASP A 27 -0.09 -7.15 -26.25
CA ASP A 27 -1.15 -8.16 -26.18
C ASP A 27 -1.36 -8.60 -24.72
N ALA A 28 -0.27 -8.83 -23.99
CA ALA A 28 -0.31 -9.16 -22.57
C ALA A 28 -0.96 -8.07 -21.69
N TYR A 29 -0.95 -6.82 -22.15
CA TYR A 29 -1.64 -5.70 -21.49
C TYR A 29 -3.03 -5.38 -22.08
N ASP A 30 -3.56 -6.23 -22.95
CA ASP A 30 -4.82 -6.01 -23.67
C ASP A 30 -4.88 -4.66 -24.43
N LEU A 31 -3.73 -4.08 -24.78
CA LEU A 31 -3.62 -2.81 -25.50
C LEU A 31 -3.80 -3.00 -27.00
N ARG A 32 -3.25 -4.10 -27.53
CA ARG A 32 -3.36 -4.49 -28.93
C ARG A 32 -2.96 -5.95 -29.13
N THR A 33 -3.70 -6.67 -29.96
CA THR A 33 -3.30 -8.02 -30.41
C THR A 33 -1.96 -8.00 -31.16
N ALA A 34 -1.05 -8.89 -30.77
CA ALA A 34 0.20 -9.17 -31.45
C ALA A 34 0.02 -10.33 -32.43
N ASN A 35 0.38 -10.11 -33.70
CA ASN A 35 0.22 -11.15 -34.74
C ASN A 35 1.41 -12.12 -34.75
N ASP A 36 2.58 -11.63 -34.36
CA ASP A 36 3.88 -12.28 -34.29
C ASP A 36 4.31 -12.54 -32.85
N ILE A 37 5.14 -13.56 -32.65
CA ILE A 37 5.83 -13.84 -31.39
C ILE A 37 7.32 -13.57 -31.59
N ASP A 38 7.85 -12.56 -30.91
CA ASP A 38 9.28 -12.28 -30.90
C ASP A 38 9.86 -12.68 -29.54
N LEU A 39 10.86 -13.55 -29.53
CA LEU A 39 11.56 -14.01 -28.33
C LEU A 39 13.05 -13.65 -28.39
N ALA A 40 13.63 -13.23 -27.28
CA ALA A 40 15.07 -13.27 -27.06
C ALA A 40 15.41 -14.44 -26.14
N VAL A 41 16.40 -15.26 -26.51
CA VAL A 41 16.84 -16.43 -25.74
C VAL A 41 18.32 -16.35 -25.40
N ASP A 42 18.74 -17.13 -24.40
CA ASP A 42 20.18 -17.34 -24.15
C ASP A 42 20.84 -18.17 -25.26
N GLU A 43 22.18 -18.14 -25.23
CA GLU A 43 23.05 -18.88 -26.14
C GLU A 43 22.70 -20.37 -26.24
N ALA A 44 22.57 -21.03 -25.10
CA ALA A 44 22.38 -22.48 -25.04
C ALA A 44 21.03 -22.89 -25.63
N THR A 45 20.00 -22.09 -25.38
CA THR A 45 18.65 -22.28 -25.90
C THR A 45 18.61 -22.01 -27.39
N PHE A 46 19.29 -20.97 -27.87
CA PHE A 46 19.39 -20.66 -29.29
C PHE A 46 20.04 -21.81 -30.08
N GLU A 47 21.21 -22.27 -29.67
CA GLU A 47 21.93 -23.34 -30.37
C GLU A 47 21.16 -24.67 -30.34
N ARG A 48 20.42 -24.95 -29.26
CA ARG A 48 19.52 -26.10 -29.19
C ARG A 48 18.41 -25.99 -30.24
N LEU A 49 17.71 -24.85 -30.31
CA LEU A 49 16.61 -24.63 -31.24
C LEU A 49 17.08 -24.55 -32.70
N LYS A 50 18.30 -24.08 -32.95
CA LYS A 50 18.91 -24.02 -34.29
C LYS A 50 19.08 -25.40 -34.94
N SER A 51 19.15 -26.45 -34.14
CA SER A 51 19.21 -27.84 -34.61
C SER A 51 17.83 -28.46 -34.91
N ASP A 52 16.74 -27.79 -34.55
CA ASP A 52 15.37 -28.25 -34.78
C ASP A 52 14.93 -27.90 -36.22
N PRO A 53 14.51 -28.89 -37.04
CA PRO A 53 14.15 -28.66 -38.44
C PRO A 53 12.89 -27.79 -38.62
N ASN A 54 12.12 -27.53 -37.56
CA ASN A 54 10.97 -26.63 -37.62
C ASN A 54 11.37 -25.15 -37.73
N TYR A 55 12.61 -24.81 -37.37
CA TYR A 55 13.11 -23.44 -37.42
C TYR A 55 14.09 -23.22 -38.57
N GLN A 56 13.93 -22.11 -39.27
CA GLN A 56 14.86 -21.65 -40.31
C GLN A 56 15.84 -20.64 -39.71
N HIS A 57 17.14 -20.90 -39.88
CA HIS A 57 18.20 -20.00 -39.43
C HIS A 57 18.48 -18.91 -40.47
N ASP A 58 18.55 -17.67 -39.99
CA ASP A 58 18.86 -16.47 -40.79
C ASP A 58 19.74 -15.50 -39.98
N VAL A 59 20.35 -14.53 -40.67
CA VAL A 59 21.18 -13.47 -40.08
C VAL A 59 20.70 -12.12 -40.57
N ARG A 60 20.25 -11.26 -39.64
CA ARG A 60 19.72 -9.93 -39.94
C ARG A 60 20.56 -8.86 -39.26
N GLY A 61 21.39 -8.17 -40.05
CA GLY A 61 22.42 -7.29 -39.52
C GLY A 61 23.50 -8.11 -38.79
N ASP A 62 23.80 -7.76 -37.55
CA ASP A 62 24.79 -8.46 -36.71
C ASP A 62 24.16 -9.50 -35.76
N LEU A 63 22.88 -9.82 -35.95
CA LEU A 63 22.10 -10.71 -35.08
C LEU A 63 21.64 -11.96 -35.82
N GLU A 64 21.70 -13.10 -35.12
CA GLU A 64 21.14 -14.37 -35.58
C GLU A 64 19.69 -14.51 -35.13
N VAL A 65 18.85 -15.04 -36.02
CA VAL A 65 17.43 -15.28 -35.77
C VAL A 65 17.02 -16.67 -36.28
N LEU A 66 16.12 -17.31 -35.56
CA LEU A 66 15.39 -18.51 -35.98
C LEU A 66 13.94 -18.13 -36.25
N THR A 67 13.40 -18.56 -37.39
CA THR A 67 12.03 -18.21 -37.80
C THR A 67 11.18 -19.45 -38.07
N SER A 68 9.91 -19.39 -37.68
CA SER A 68 8.89 -20.42 -37.96
C SER A 68 7.51 -19.79 -37.86
N ASP A 69 6.70 -19.82 -38.94
CA ASP A 69 5.29 -19.40 -39.00
C ASP A 69 4.84 -18.37 -37.94
N GLY A 70 5.29 -17.12 -38.10
CA GLY A 70 4.90 -16.01 -37.22
C GLY A 70 5.65 -15.95 -35.88
N VAL A 71 6.73 -16.72 -35.72
CA VAL A 71 7.63 -16.71 -34.57
C VAL A 71 9.04 -16.32 -35.03
N GLU A 72 9.65 -15.36 -34.33
CA GLU A 72 11.06 -14.99 -34.46
C GLU A 72 11.77 -15.18 -33.11
N ILE A 73 12.83 -15.99 -33.09
CA ILE A 73 13.63 -16.26 -31.89
C ILE A 73 15.04 -15.74 -32.13
N TRP A 74 15.45 -14.78 -31.33
CA TRP A 74 16.69 -14.03 -31.48
C TRP A 74 17.73 -14.47 -30.45
N ARG A 75 18.99 -14.55 -30.90
CA ARG A 75 20.16 -14.78 -30.02
C ARG A 75 20.51 -13.48 -29.30
N GLY A 76 19.87 -13.24 -28.15
CA GLY A 76 19.78 -11.88 -27.57
C GLY A 76 18.81 -10.99 -28.34
N TRP A 77 18.91 -9.65 -28.23
CA TRP A 77 18.00 -8.75 -28.96
C TRP A 77 18.71 -7.59 -29.66
N THR A 78 19.63 -6.90 -28.98
CA THR A 78 20.50 -5.89 -29.60
C THR A 78 21.88 -5.92 -28.94
N GLU A 79 22.88 -5.29 -29.55
CA GLU A 79 24.22 -5.14 -28.94
C GLU A 79 24.14 -4.46 -27.56
N SER A 80 23.24 -3.48 -27.42
CA SER A 80 23.04 -2.75 -26.16
C SER A 80 22.22 -3.53 -25.12
N MET A 81 21.37 -4.46 -25.58
CA MET A 81 20.47 -5.31 -24.79
C MET A 81 20.69 -6.81 -25.09
N PRO A 82 21.80 -7.41 -24.60
CA PRO A 82 21.97 -8.86 -24.60
C PRO A 82 20.97 -9.52 -23.65
N TYR A 83 20.80 -10.84 -23.78
CA TYR A 83 19.81 -11.62 -23.02
C TYR A 83 19.87 -11.37 -21.50
N ASP A 84 21.06 -11.40 -20.89
CA ASP A 84 21.20 -11.20 -19.43
C ASP A 84 20.67 -9.84 -18.95
N LYS A 85 20.84 -8.77 -19.76
CA LYS A 85 20.29 -7.46 -19.44
C LYS A 85 18.77 -7.44 -19.57
N LEU A 86 18.23 -8.13 -20.58
CA LEU A 86 16.78 -8.25 -20.74
C LEU A 86 16.16 -8.98 -19.56
N VAL A 87 16.73 -10.09 -19.12
CA VAL A 87 16.27 -10.82 -17.93
C VAL A 87 16.32 -9.93 -16.69
N ALA A 88 17.41 -9.18 -16.49
CA ALA A 88 17.58 -8.32 -15.33
C ALA A 88 16.54 -7.20 -15.22
N SER A 89 15.99 -6.74 -16.35
CA SER A 89 14.97 -5.69 -16.41
C SER A 89 13.59 -6.18 -16.87
N ALA A 90 13.39 -7.50 -17.00
CA ALA A 90 12.13 -8.06 -17.46
C ALA A 90 11.02 -7.86 -16.42
N ILE A 91 9.80 -7.81 -16.91
CA ILE A 91 8.59 -7.92 -16.09
C ILE A 91 7.95 -9.28 -16.33
N GLU A 92 7.11 -9.71 -15.41
CA GLU A 92 6.38 -10.97 -15.52
C GLU A 92 4.88 -10.68 -15.63
N VAL A 93 4.23 -11.30 -16.62
CA VAL A 93 2.77 -11.26 -16.82
C VAL A 93 2.33 -12.70 -17.08
N ASP A 94 1.37 -13.21 -16.32
CA ASP A 94 0.88 -14.59 -16.41
C ASP A 94 1.98 -15.67 -16.40
N GLY A 95 3.05 -15.47 -15.62
CA GLY A 95 4.16 -16.42 -15.53
C GLY A 95 5.12 -16.42 -16.72
N ILE A 96 4.98 -15.46 -17.66
CA ILE A 96 5.87 -15.27 -18.80
C ILE A 96 6.68 -13.98 -18.62
N ARG A 97 7.98 -14.05 -18.95
CA ARG A 97 8.86 -12.87 -18.94
C ARG A 97 8.72 -12.05 -20.22
N TYR A 98 8.54 -10.75 -20.07
CA TYR A 98 8.50 -9.77 -21.14
C TYR A 98 9.59 -8.70 -20.91
N ALA A 99 10.17 -8.18 -21.98
CA ALA A 99 10.99 -6.97 -21.89
C ALA A 99 10.14 -5.83 -21.32
N SER A 100 10.71 -5.01 -20.44
CA SER A 100 9.94 -3.95 -19.79
C SER A 100 9.38 -2.93 -20.78
N PRO A 101 8.26 -2.25 -20.45
CA PRO A 101 7.67 -1.21 -21.30
C PRO A 101 8.69 -0.16 -21.76
N SER A 102 9.54 0.32 -20.85
CA SER A 102 10.59 1.29 -21.17
C SER A 102 11.61 0.74 -22.17
N THR A 103 12.02 -0.52 -22.02
CA THR A 103 12.94 -1.16 -22.96
C THR A 103 12.32 -1.27 -24.36
N ILE A 104 11.04 -1.66 -24.44
CA ILE A 104 10.32 -1.77 -25.72
C ILE A 104 10.13 -0.39 -26.36
N ILE A 105 9.78 0.63 -25.58
CA ILE A 105 9.66 2.02 -26.06
C ILE A 105 10.99 2.52 -26.61
N ASP A 106 12.09 2.33 -25.88
CA ASP A 106 13.42 2.80 -26.30
C ASP A 106 13.87 2.11 -27.60
N PHE A 107 13.64 0.80 -27.73
CA PHE A 107 13.89 0.06 -28.96
C PHE A 107 13.06 0.60 -30.14
N LYS A 108 11.75 0.77 -29.93
CA LYS A 108 10.81 1.26 -30.94
C LYS A 108 11.14 2.67 -31.42
N ARG A 109 11.56 3.56 -30.50
CA ARG A 109 12.01 4.93 -30.81
C ARG A 109 13.26 4.94 -31.69
N GLN A 110 14.21 4.02 -31.46
CA GLN A 110 15.41 3.91 -32.28
C GLN A 110 15.11 3.40 -33.70
N ARG A 111 14.10 2.54 -33.86
CA ARG A 111 13.69 1.97 -35.15
C ARG A 111 12.84 2.94 -35.99
N GLY A 112 12.00 3.74 -35.34
CA GLY A 112 11.35 4.92 -35.93
C GLY A 112 10.29 4.66 -37.01
N SER A 113 9.56 3.52 -36.96
CA SER A 113 8.47 3.24 -37.91
C SER A 113 7.11 3.80 -37.44
N ASP A 114 6.17 4.06 -38.36
CA ASP A 114 4.82 4.57 -38.00
C ASP A 114 4.05 3.60 -37.09
N LYS A 115 4.21 2.28 -37.29
CA LYS A 115 3.65 1.23 -36.41
C LYS A 115 4.22 1.36 -35.00
N ASP A 116 5.50 1.70 -34.88
CA ASP A 116 6.18 1.85 -33.60
C ASP A 116 5.71 3.07 -32.82
N LEU A 117 5.36 4.18 -33.50
CA LEU A 117 4.79 5.37 -32.85
C LEU A 117 3.46 5.05 -32.14
N SER A 118 2.57 4.32 -32.80
CA SER A 118 1.30 3.89 -32.18
C SER A 118 1.52 2.96 -30.99
N ASP A 119 2.47 2.02 -31.08
CA ASP A 119 2.78 1.11 -29.98
C ASP A 119 3.39 1.86 -28.78
N ILE A 120 4.25 2.86 -29.05
CA ILE A 120 4.82 3.75 -28.02
C ILE A 120 3.71 4.51 -27.31
N GLU A 121 2.79 5.14 -28.03
CA GLU A 121 1.69 5.90 -27.43
C GLU A 121 0.80 5.03 -26.53
N LEU A 122 0.51 3.79 -26.94
CA LEU A 122 -0.27 2.85 -26.13
C LEU A 122 0.46 2.46 -24.85
N LEU A 123 1.75 2.13 -24.94
CA LEU A 123 2.56 1.77 -23.77
C LEU A 123 2.76 2.96 -22.83
N GLU A 124 3.03 4.15 -23.36
CA GLU A 124 3.17 5.37 -22.56
C GLU A 124 1.87 5.75 -21.86
N ARG A 125 0.72 5.65 -22.57
CA ARG A 125 -0.59 5.87 -21.96
C ARG A 125 -0.88 4.83 -20.88
N HIS A 126 -0.63 3.55 -21.15
CA HIS A 126 -0.82 2.49 -20.16
C HIS A 126 0.06 2.73 -18.93
N MET A 127 1.35 3.05 -19.11
CA MET A 127 2.24 3.41 -18.00
C MET A 127 1.79 4.66 -17.25
N ALA A 128 1.21 5.65 -17.94
CA ALA A 128 0.66 6.86 -17.31
C ALA A 128 -0.64 6.58 -16.55
N ASP A 129 -1.52 5.71 -17.05
CA ASP A 129 -2.75 5.28 -16.40
C ASP A 129 -2.46 4.36 -15.21
N GLU A 130 -1.46 3.47 -15.33
CA GLU A 130 -0.89 2.75 -14.21
C GLU A 130 -0.25 3.71 -13.21
N ALA A 131 0.47 4.74 -13.62
CA ALA A 131 1.03 5.73 -12.69
C ALA A 131 -0.06 6.56 -12.00
N ASN A 132 -1.15 6.87 -12.70
CA ASN A 132 -2.28 7.66 -12.19
C ASN A 132 -3.26 6.86 -11.33
N SER A 133 -3.25 5.52 -11.41
CA SER A 133 -4.05 4.64 -10.56
C SER A 133 -3.32 4.26 -9.27
N LEU A 134 -2.84 5.25 -8.50
CA LEU A 134 -2.46 4.99 -7.12
C LEU A 134 -3.72 4.51 -6.37
N SER A 135 -3.72 3.25 -5.94
CA SER A 135 -4.75 2.74 -5.03
C SER A 135 -4.51 3.43 -3.69
N VAL A 136 -5.32 4.44 -3.39
CA VAL A 136 -5.29 5.11 -2.09
C VAL A 136 -6.00 4.21 -1.09
N PRO A 137 -5.35 3.84 0.04
CA PRO A 137 -6.05 3.11 1.09
C PRO A 137 -7.19 3.97 1.63
N ARG A 138 -8.35 3.37 1.82
CA ARG A 138 -9.49 4.01 2.46
C ARG A 138 -9.20 4.30 3.93
N HIS A 139 -8.49 3.41 4.61
CA HIS A 139 -8.17 3.54 6.03
C HIS A 139 -6.71 3.19 6.34
N ILE A 140 -5.97 4.16 6.87
CA ILE A 140 -4.62 3.96 7.43
C ILE A 140 -4.65 4.00 8.97
N GLY A 141 -4.08 2.98 9.62
CA GLY A 141 -3.89 2.95 11.06
C GLY A 141 -2.44 3.18 11.47
N TYR A 142 -2.14 4.20 12.27
CA TYR A 142 -0.80 4.54 12.76
C TYR A 142 -0.59 4.14 14.22
N ILE A 143 0.44 3.32 14.46
CA ILE A 143 0.99 3.08 15.80
C ILE A 143 2.16 4.04 16.02
N VAL A 144 1.91 5.09 16.80
CA VAL A 144 2.77 6.28 17.00
C VAL A 144 3.93 6.01 17.98
N ASP A 145 4.81 5.07 17.63
CA ASP A 145 5.90 4.59 18.47
C ASP A 145 7.21 5.40 18.26
N GLY A 146 8.04 5.46 19.29
CA GLY A 146 9.37 6.06 19.24
C GLY A 146 9.56 7.34 20.05
N ASN A 147 8.50 8.01 20.53
CA ASN A 147 8.58 9.31 21.21
C ASN A 147 9.63 9.38 22.34
N ARG A 148 9.65 8.39 23.24
CA ARG A 148 10.62 8.34 24.36
C ARG A 148 12.06 8.10 23.88
N ARG A 149 12.23 7.26 22.86
CA ARG A 149 13.55 6.97 22.26
C ARG A 149 14.07 8.20 21.52
N TRP A 150 13.19 8.92 20.84
CA TRP A 150 13.49 10.16 20.14
C TRP A 150 13.99 11.23 21.11
N ALA A 151 13.28 11.46 22.23
CA ALA A 151 13.72 12.40 23.25
C ALA A 151 15.11 12.03 23.80
N LYS A 152 15.31 10.75 24.12
CA LYS A 152 16.61 10.24 24.60
C LYS A 152 17.74 10.48 23.60
N GLN A 153 17.50 10.23 22.30
CA GLN A 153 18.49 10.45 21.23
C GLN A 153 18.89 11.93 21.12
N HIS A 154 18.00 12.85 21.44
CA HIS A 154 18.22 14.29 21.39
C HIS A 154 18.67 14.89 22.73
N GLY A 155 18.87 14.08 23.77
CA GLY A 155 19.22 14.57 25.12
C GLY A 155 18.10 15.37 25.80
N LEU A 156 16.84 15.16 25.38
CA LEU A 156 15.67 15.88 25.86
C LEU A 156 14.88 15.09 26.90
N PRO A 157 14.11 15.76 27.78
CA PRO A 157 13.16 15.10 28.66
C PRO A 157 12.11 14.30 27.87
N THR A 158 11.62 13.20 28.45
CA THR A 158 10.57 12.33 27.87
C THR A 158 9.36 13.11 27.35
N TYR A 159 8.95 14.17 28.07
CA TYR A 159 7.82 15.00 27.68
C TYR A 159 8.02 15.69 26.34
N GLU A 160 9.24 16.15 26.02
CA GLU A 160 9.53 16.81 24.75
C GLU A 160 9.33 15.86 23.56
N GLY A 161 9.67 14.57 23.72
CA GLY A 161 9.39 13.57 22.70
C GLY A 161 7.90 13.31 22.49
N HIS A 162 7.10 13.31 23.55
CA HIS A 162 5.64 13.19 23.44
C HIS A 162 5.02 14.45 22.84
N LEU A 163 5.54 15.63 23.17
CA LEU A 163 5.09 16.91 22.60
C LEU A 163 5.42 16.99 21.10
N ALA A 164 6.63 16.60 20.69
CA ALA A 164 7.02 16.51 19.29
C ALA A 164 6.16 15.48 18.54
N GLY A 165 5.89 14.32 19.16
CA GLY A 165 4.98 13.33 18.60
C GLY A 165 3.53 13.82 18.46
N TYR A 166 3.04 14.64 19.40
CA TYR A 166 1.74 15.29 19.30
C TYR A 166 1.68 16.28 18.13
N ASN A 167 2.75 17.05 17.88
CA ASN A 167 2.80 17.96 16.73
C ASN A 167 2.79 17.17 15.41
N ALA A 168 3.66 16.15 15.29
CA ALA A 168 3.71 15.28 14.11
C ALA A 168 2.36 14.58 13.86
N LEU A 169 1.61 14.23 14.91
CA LEU A 169 0.29 13.61 14.77
C LEU A 169 -0.70 14.47 13.99
N LYS A 170 -0.72 15.78 14.24
CA LYS A 170 -1.61 16.69 13.53
C LYS A 170 -1.21 16.79 12.07
N ASP A 171 0.07 17.03 11.82
CA ASP A 171 0.60 17.20 10.46
C ASP A 171 0.38 15.93 9.61
N VAL A 172 0.67 14.75 10.19
CA VAL A 172 0.44 13.46 9.54
C VAL A 172 -1.05 13.18 9.32
N ALA A 173 -1.91 13.47 10.29
CA ALA A 173 -3.35 13.25 10.13
C ALA A 173 -3.93 14.13 9.01
N LEU A 174 -3.63 15.43 9.02
CA LEU A 174 -4.08 16.36 8.00
C LEU A 174 -3.57 15.97 6.61
N GLU A 175 -2.29 15.61 6.51
CA GLU A 175 -1.71 15.21 5.23
C GLU A 175 -2.27 13.88 4.70
N THR A 176 -2.50 12.91 5.60
CA THR A 176 -3.10 11.61 5.24
C THR A 176 -4.48 11.82 4.60
N LEU A 177 -5.34 12.60 5.26
CA LEU A 177 -6.69 12.87 4.76
C LEU A 177 -6.66 13.74 3.48
N ARG A 178 -5.74 14.71 3.41
CA ARG A 178 -5.53 15.55 2.21
C ARG A 178 -5.14 14.73 0.97
N GLN A 179 -4.42 13.61 1.14
CA GLN A 179 -4.04 12.70 0.06
C GLN A 179 -5.16 11.72 -0.35
N GLY A 180 -6.39 11.91 0.17
CA GLY A 180 -7.58 11.17 -0.27
C GLY A 180 -7.90 9.93 0.57
N VAL A 181 -7.17 9.69 1.66
CA VAL A 181 -7.51 8.63 2.62
C VAL A 181 -8.75 9.08 3.40
N GLU A 182 -9.79 8.25 3.45
CA GLU A 182 -11.05 8.60 4.12
C GLU A 182 -10.93 8.55 5.66
N TYR A 183 -10.15 7.60 6.19
CA TYR A 183 -9.98 7.38 7.63
C TYR A 183 -8.51 7.29 8.02
N MET A 184 -8.12 8.05 9.04
CA MET A 184 -6.82 7.92 9.69
C MET A 184 -7.03 7.58 11.15
N SER A 185 -6.59 6.40 11.58
CA SER A 185 -6.60 6.01 13.00
C SER A 185 -5.23 6.19 13.62
N ALA A 186 -5.14 6.67 14.86
CA ALA A 186 -3.86 6.79 15.56
C ALA A 186 -3.92 6.23 16.99
N TYR A 187 -2.92 5.43 17.37
CA TYR A 187 -2.83 4.82 18.69
C TYR A 187 -2.25 5.77 19.76
N VAL A 188 -3.04 6.77 20.17
CA VAL A 188 -2.56 7.87 21.03
C VAL A 188 -2.35 7.46 22.49
N PHE A 189 -3.24 6.64 23.06
CA PHE A 189 -3.09 6.17 24.44
C PHE A 189 -3.70 4.78 24.63
N SER A 190 -2.87 3.81 25.04
CA SER A 190 -3.32 2.42 25.26
C SER A 190 -3.76 2.17 26.70
N THR A 191 -4.61 1.15 26.92
CA THR A 191 -4.99 0.72 28.29
C THR A 191 -3.79 0.32 29.14
N GLU A 192 -2.70 -0.18 28.54
CA GLU A 192 -1.48 -0.54 29.23
C GLU A 192 -0.66 0.69 29.66
N ASN A 193 -0.93 1.88 29.11
CA ASN A 193 -0.22 3.11 29.47
C ASN A 193 -0.56 3.62 30.88
N TRP A 194 -1.64 3.15 31.49
CA TRP A 194 -1.95 3.40 32.91
C TRP A 194 -0.90 2.83 33.87
N LYS A 195 -0.06 1.88 33.42
CA LYS A 195 1.04 1.31 34.21
C LYS A 195 2.28 2.21 34.28
N ARG A 196 2.28 3.36 33.59
CA ARG A 196 3.38 4.35 33.63
C ARG A 196 3.32 5.19 34.91
N SER A 197 4.33 6.03 35.13
CA SER A 197 4.34 6.94 36.29
C SER A 197 3.19 7.94 36.22
N ALA A 198 2.67 8.36 37.38
CA ALA A 198 1.58 9.33 37.47
C ALA A 198 1.89 10.64 36.71
N ASP A 199 3.13 11.13 36.83
CA ASP A 199 3.58 12.33 36.13
C ASP A 199 3.55 12.17 34.60
N GLU A 200 3.92 11.00 34.07
CA GLU A 200 3.86 10.75 32.62
C GLU A 200 2.40 10.66 32.15
N VAL A 201 1.55 9.97 32.91
CA VAL A 201 0.11 9.86 32.61
C VAL A 201 -0.52 11.25 32.59
N GLN A 202 -0.27 12.09 33.59
CA GLN A 202 -0.83 13.45 33.66
C GLN A 202 -0.43 14.30 32.44
N ARG A 203 0.81 14.19 31.98
CA ARG A 203 1.29 14.91 30.79
C ARG A 203 0.64 14.39 29.51
N LEU A 204 0.45 13.08 29.37
CA LEU A 204 -0.26 12.49 28.23
C LEU A 204 -1.73 12.90 28.20
N MET A 205 -2.40 12.97 29.36
CA MET A 205 -3.76 13.52 29.47
C MET A 205 -3.82 14.99 29.04
N ALA A 206 -2.81 15.80 29.41
CA ALA A 206 -2.74 17.20 28.99
C ALA A 206 -2.59 17.35 27.47
N LEU A 207 -1.79 16.52 26.81
CA LEU A 207 -1.68 16.49 25.34
C LEU A 207 -3.00 16.03 24.69
N THR A 208 -3.66 15.03 25.28
CA THR A 208 -4.98 14.58 24.81
C THR A 208 -6.01 15.71 24.85
N LEU A 209 -6.06 16.47 25.95
CA LEU A 209 -6.95 17.63 26.06
C LEU A 209 -6.66 18.71 25.02
N ARG A 210 -5.41 18.86 24.55
CA ARG A 210 -5.11 19.79 23.45
C ARG A 210 -5.81 19.37 22.15
N ILE A 211 -5.76 18.08 21.82
CA ILE A 211 -6.47 17.53 20.63
C ILE A 211 -7.98 17.80 20.74
N LEU A 212 -8.56 17.59 21.93
CA LEU A 212 -10.00 17.68 22.16
C LEU A 212 -10.53 19.12 22.32
N GLN A 213 -9.64 20.10 22.51
CA GLN A 213 -10.04 21.49 22.79
C GLN A 213 -9.36 22.49 21.86
N ALA A 214 -8.03 22.54 21.90
CA ALA A 214 -7.25 23.57 21.22
C ALA A 214 -7.15 23.34 19.71
N ASP A 215 -7.17 22.08 19.27
CA ASP A 215 -7.02 21.72 17.85
C ASP A 215 -8.36 21.63 17.10
N ILE A 216 -9.50 21.78 17.78
CA ILE A 216 -10.82 21.73 17.14
C ILE A 216 -11.00 22.76 16.01
N PRO A 217 -10.57 24.04 16.17
CA PRO A 217 -10.64 25.00 15.07
C PRO A 217 -9.82 24.56 13.84
N LEU A 218 -8.64 23.96 14.05
CA LEU A 218 -7.80 23.43 12.98
C LEU A 218 -8.51 22.30 12.22
N PHE A 219 -9.11 21.34 12.94
CA PHE A 219 -9.85 20.26 12.29
C PHE A 219 -11.07 20.78 11.51
N ASN A 220 -11.78 21.78 12.03
CA ASN A 220 -12.87 22.41 11.31
C ASN A 220 -12.40 23.17 10.06
N GLU A 221 -11.30 23.93 10.14
CA GLU A 221 -10.70 24.62 9.00
C GLU A 221 -10.33 23.65 7.88
N HIS A 222 -9.81 22.46 8.23
CA HIS A 222 -9.44 21.42 7.28
C HIS A 222 -10.57 20.43 6.95
N ASN A 223 -11.81 20.70 7.39
CA ASN A 223 -12.96 19.82 7.16
C ASN A 223 -12.74 18.36 7.64
N VAL A 224 -12.05 18.17 8.77
CA VAL A 224 -11.76 16.87 9.38
C VAL A 224 -12.74 16.57 10.51
N ARG A 225 -13.37 15.40 10.45
CA ARG A 225 -14.23 14.90 11.54
C ARG A 225 -13.41 14.13 12.56
N LEU A 226 -13.47 14.54 13.83
CA LEU A 226 -12.80 13.82 14.91
C LEU A 226 -13.71 12.72 15.45
N ARG A 227 -13.15 11.53 15.68
CA ARG A 227 -13.79 10.44 16.43
C ARG A 227 -12.83 9.84 17.43
N VAL A 228 -13.32 9.46 18.60
CA VAL A 228 -12.50 8.88 19.66
C VAL A 228 -12.96 7.46 19.97
N LEU A 229 -12.03 6.51 19.86
CA LEU A 229 -12.28 5.10 20.10
C LEU A 229 -11.55 4.67 21.37
N GLY A 230 -12.27 4.03 22.28
CA GLY A 230 -11.72 3.46 23.50
C GLY A 230 -12.69 3.52 24.67
N SER A 231 -12.31 2.86 25.77
CA SER A 231 -13.18 2.75 26.93
C SER A 231 -13.29 4.07 27.69
N ARG A 232 -14.50 4.39 28.14
CA ARG A 232 -14.74 5.51 29.07
C ARG A 232 -14.44 5.13 30.53
N GLU A 233 -14.28 3.84 30.80
CA GLU A 233 -14.03 3.33 32.15
C GLU A 233 -12.67 3.83 32.67
N GLY A 234 -12.66 4.37 33.89
CA GLY A 234 -11.47 4.94 34.53
C GLY A 234 -10.99 6.28 33.97
N VAL A 235 -11.67 6.82 32.96
CA VAL A 235 -11.37 8.15 32.38
C VAL A 235 -12.13 9.22 33.17
N SER A 236 -11.48 10.33 33.49
CA SER A 236 -12.12 11.42 34.23
C SER A 236 -13.31 12.03 33.47
N ASP A 237 -14.35 12.45 34.19
CA ASP A 237 -15.54 13.12 33.62
C ASP A 237 -15.21 14.36 32.79
N LYS A 238 -14.11 15.06 33.12
CA LYS A 238 -13.63 16.16 32.31
C LYS A 238 -13.27 15.68 30.90
N ILE A 239 -12.40 14.67 30.80
CA ILE A 239 -11.96 14.15 29.50
C ILE A 239 -13.15 13.56 28.73
N CYS A 240 -14.03 12.81 29.37
CA CYS A 240 -15.23 12.27 28.71
C CYS A 240 -16.08 13.39 28.09
N ARG A 241 -16.37 14.47 28.84
CA ARG A 241 -17.10 15.63 28.31
C ARG A 241 -16.38 16.32 27.15
N GLU A 242 -15.06 16.49 27.24
CA GLU A 242 -14.31 17.10 26.14
C GLU A 242 -14.29 16.24 24.88
N ILE A 243 -14.37 14.91 25.03
CA ILE A 243 -14.51 14.03 23.89
C ILE A 243 -15.87 14.24 23.21
N ASP A 244 -16.96 14.25 23.98
CA ASP A 244 -18.30 14.47 23.44
C ASP A 244 -18.40 15.84 22.74
N ASN A 245 -17.82 16.89 23.36
CA ASN A 245 -17.76 18.23 22.78
C ASN A 245 -16.99 18.25 21.45
N ALA A 246 -15.82 17.60 21.40
CA ALA A 246 -14.97 17.55 20.22
C ALA A 246 -15.63 16.80 19.04
N GLU A 247 -16.23 15.64 19.32
CA GLU A 247 -16.95 14.87 18.30
C GLU A 247 -18.17 15.64 17.78
N ALA A 248 -18.92 16.31 18.66
CA ALA A 248 -20.05 17.14 18.26
C ALA A 248 -19.62 18.37 17.43
N ALA A 249 -18.54 19.05 17.82
CA ALA A 249 -18.05 20.25 17.15
C ALA A 249 -17.52 20.00 15.74
N THR A 250 -17.15 18.76 15.42
CA THR A 250 -16.62 18.34 14.12
C THR A 250 -17.56 17.40 13.34
N ALA A 251 -18.77 17.15 13.85
CA ALA A 251 -19.67 16.12 13.33
C ALA A 251 -20.13 16.34 11.89
N GLN A 252 -20.18 17.59 11.43
CA GLN A 252 -20.62 17.96 10.08
C GLN A 252 -19.49 17.95 9.05
N ASN A 253 -18.25 17.69 9.47
CA ASN A 253 -17.11 17.68 8.59
C ASN A 253 -17.10 16.41 7.71
N THR A 254 -16.72 16.57 6.45
CA THR A 254 -16.84 15.53 5.40
C THR A 254 -15.53 15.24 4.67
N GLY A 255 -14.44 15.93 4.99
CA GLY A 255 -13.14 15.82 4.31
C GLY A 255 -12.30 14.62 4.75
N GLY A 256 -12.79 13.83 5.72
CA GLY A 256 -12.13 12.65 6.25
C GLY A 256 -12.32 12.53 7.76
N VAL A 257 -12.05 11.34 8.31
CA VAL A 257 -12.20 11.04 9.73
C VAL A 257 -10.83 10.82 10.38
N PHE A 258 -10.52 11.61 11.39
CA PHE A 258 -9.41 11.36 12.29
C PHE A 258 -9.89 10.60 13.53
N ALA A 259 -9.57 9.31 13.60
CA ALA A 259 -9.96 8.37 14.63
C ALA A 259 -8.87 8.21 15.70
N VAL A 260 -9.03 8.89 16.83
CA VAL A 260 -8.11 8.87 17.95
C VAL A 260 -8.39 7.66 18.85
N CYS A 261 -7.48 6.69 18.89
CA CYS A 261 -7.56 5.59 19.84
C CYS A 261 -7.00 6.03 21.21
N PHE A 262 -7.90 6.33 22.14
CA PHE A 262 -7.59 6.83 23.49
C PHE A 262 -8.19 5.93 24.55
N ASN A 263 -7.39 5.53 25.54
CA ASN A 263 -7.74 4.46 26.47
C ASN A 263 -8.22 3.20 25.73
N TYR A 264 -7.51 2.88 24.64
CA TYR A 264 -7.91 1.85 23.70
C TYR A 264 -7.10 0.56 23.87
N GLY A 265 -7.76 -0.58 23.70
CA GLY A 265 -7.16 -1.89 23.50
C GLY A 265 -8.13 -2.78 22.73
N GLY A 266 -7.67 -3.43 21.65
CA GLY A 266 -8.53 -4.20 20.76
C GLY A 266 -9.19 -5.41 21.43
N GLN A 267 -8.50 -6.06 22.36
CA GLN A 267 -9.12 -7.11 23.18
C GLN A 267 -10.27 -6.57 24.04
N LEU A 268 -10.09 -5.40 24.65
CA LEU A 268 -11.12 -4.77 25.48
C LEU A 268 -12.31 -4.31 24.63
N GLU A 269 -12.05 -3.75 23.45
CA GLU A 269 -13.10 -3.36 22.50
C GLU A 269 -13.99 -4.56 22.13
N ILE A 270 -13.40 -5.72 21.83
CA ILE A 270 -14.14 -6.95 21.52
C ILE A 270 -14.97 -7.39 22.73
N VAL A 271 -14.38 -7.37 23.94
CA VAL A 271 -15.10 -7.71 25.17
C VAL A 271 -16.30 -6.79 25.39
N ASP A 272 -16.13 -5.48 25.20
CA ASP A 272 -17.19 -4.50 25.39
C ASP A 272 -18.29 -4.63 24.32
N ALA A 273 -17.93 -4.92 23.06
CA ALA A 273 -18.89 -5.21 22.00
C ALA A 273 -19.75 -6.44 22.35
N VAL A 274 -19.13 -7.52 22.83
CA VAL A 274 -19.85 -8.73 23.27
C VAL A 274 -20.73 -8.45 24.48
N LYS A 275 -20.25 -7.70 25.49
CA LYS A 275 -21.07 -7.28 26.63
C LYS A 275 -22.29 -6.49 26.18
N LYS A 276 -22.13 -5.55 25.24
CA LYS A 276 -23.22 -4.73 24.69
C LYS A 276 -24.28 -5.59 23.98
N LEU A 277 -23.85 -6.59 23.21
CA LEU A 277 -24.74 -7.57 22.57
C LEU A 277 -25.52 -8.39 23.62
N VAL A 278 -24.85 -8.92 24.64
CA VAL A 278 -25.53 -9.70 25.69
C VAL A 278 -26.52 -8.84 26.47
N GLN A 279 -26.17 -7.60 26.77
CA GLN A 279 -27.04 -6.65 27.48
C GLN A 279 -28.24 -6.20 26.66
N SER A 280 -28.13 -6.17 25.33
CA SER A 280 -29.27 -5.86 24.46
C SER A 280 -30.29 -7.00 24.37
N GLY A 281 -29.97 -8.18 24.91
CA GLY A 281 -30.84 -9.35 24.89
C GLY A 281 -30.88 -10.07 23.55
N VAL A 282 -29.85 -9.89 22.70
CA VAL A 282 -29.76 -10.59 21.42
C VAL A 282 -29.67 -12.11 21.66
N ASP A 283 -30.34 -12.90 20.82
CA ASP A 283 -30.18 -14.35 20.85
C ASP A 283 -28.74 -14.74 20.51
N VAL A 284 -28.18 -15.71 21.24
CA VAL A 284 -26.80 -16.17 21.06
C VAL A 284 -26.58 -16.67 19.63
N ALA A 285 -27.59 -17.32 19.04
CA ALA A 285 -27.53 -17.79 17.66
C ALA A 285 -27.41 -16.65 16.62
N SER A 286 -27.77 -15.42 17.01
CA SER A 286 -27.69 -14.22 16.16
C SER A 286 -26.36 -13.46 16.32
N ILE A 287 -25.47 -13.88 17.23
CA ILE A 287 -24.16 -13.26 17.42
C ILE A 287 -23.24 -13.71 16.27
N SER A 288 -23.09 -12.84 15.27
CA SER A 288 -22.19 -13.02 14.12
C SER A 288 -20.98 -12.10 14.19
N THR A 289 -20.04 -12.25 13.24
CA THR A 289 -18.94 -11.30 13.05
C THR A 289 -19.44 -9.87 12.78
N GLU A 290 -20.48 -9.74 11.96
CA GLU A 290 -21.14 -8.46 11.67
C GLU A 290 -21.82 -7.87 12.92
N ALA A 291 -22.44 -8.71 13.75
CA ALA A 291 -23.04 -8.26 15.01
C ALA A 291 -21.98 -7.68 15.96
N ILE A 292 -20.80 -8.31 16.04
CA ILE A 292 -19.67 -7.80 16.82
C ILE A 292 -19.16 -6.49 16.21
N GLU A 293 -18.92 -6.45 14.90
CA GLU A 293 -18.43 -5.27 14.19
C GLU A 293 -19.32 -4.03 14.42
N ASN A 294 -20.64 -4.20 14.30
CA ASN A 294 -21.63 -3.14 14.56
C ASN A 294 -21.70 -2.70 16.03
N ASN A 295 -21.04 -3.41 16.94
CA ASN A 295 -21.00 -3.09 18.38
C ASN A 295 -19.60 -2.72 18.89
N LEU A 296 -18.58 -2.67 18.03
CA LEU A 296 -17.28 -2.08 18.34
C LEU A 296 -17.42 -0.59 18.67
N TYR A 297 -16.36 0.04 19.16
CA TYR A 297 -16.35 1.49 19.34
C TYR A 297 -16.39 2.16 17.97
N ALA A 298 -17.29 3.14 17.78
CA ALA A 298 -17.45 3.84 16.50
C ALA A 298 -17.59 2.87 15.30
N PRO A 299 -18.70 2.11 15.20
CA PRO A 299 -18.88 1.05 14.20
C PRO A 299 -18.84 1.55 12.75
N GLU A 300 -19.05 2.85 12.52
CA GLU A 300 -18.89 3.48 11.21
C GLU A 300 -17.44 3.63 10.74
N VAL A 301 -16.45 3.45 11.63
CA VAL A 301 -15.02 3.43 11.25
C VAL A 301 -14.69 2.05 10.67
N PRO A 302 -14.33 1.96 9.37
CA PRO A 302 -14.20 0.69 8.66
C PRO A 302 -12.95 -0.09 9.08
N ALA A 303 -12.80 -1.30 8.53
CA ALA A 303 -11.56 -2.06 8.59
C ALA A 303 -10.36 -1.23 8.10
N ILE A 304 -9.16 -1.59 8.56
CA ILE A 304 -7.90 -0.94 8.17
C ILE A 304 -7.37 -1.62 6.91
N ASP A 305 -6.99 -0.83 5.91
CA ASP A 305 -6.31 -1.36 4.72
C ASP A 305 -4.82 -1.54 4.98
N VAL A 306 -4.19 -0.57 5.67
CA VAL A 306 -2.78 -0.63 6.03
C VAL A 306 -2.51 -0.10 7.43
N VAL A 307 -1.81 -0.91 8.24
CA VAL A 307 -1.28 -0.50 9.53
C VAL A 307 0.19 -0.10 9.37
N VAL A 308 0.49 1.13 9.78
CA VAL A 308 1.84 1.68 9.80
C VAL A 308 2.33 1.77 11.24
N ARG A 309 3.51 1.23 11.51
CA ARG A 309 4.16 1.37 12.81
C ARG A 309 5.57 1.91 12.68
N THR A 310 5.87 2.96 13.43
CA THR A 310 7.19 3.60 13.50
C THR A 310 8.11 2.89 14.49
N SER A 311 9.38 3.35 14.56
CA SER A 311 10.47 2.94 15.46
C SER A 311 11.09 1.56 15.23
N GLY A 312 10.70 0.86 14.16
CA GLY A 312 11.25 -0.44 13.77
C GLY A 312 10.66 -1.65 14.51
N GLU A 313 9.72 -1.44 15.43
CA GLU A 313 9.03 -2.52 16.12
C GLU A 313 7.99 -3.20 15.22
N GLN A 314 8.00 -4.53 15.14
CA GLN A 314 7.14 -5.31 14.25
C GLN A 314 6.08 -6.09 15.02
N ARG A 315 5.06 -5.40 15.52
CA ARG A 315 3.90 -5.97 16.21
C ARG A 315 2.72 -4.99 16.24
N LEU A 316 1.51 -5.46 16.50
CA LEU A 316 0.32 -4.60 16.63
C LEU A 316 0.14 -3.99 18.02
N SER A 317 0.66 -4.64 19.07
CA SER A 317 0.51 -4.18 20.45
C SER A 317 -0.95 -3.88 20.84
N ASN A 318 -1.89 -4.77 20.50
CA ASN A 318 -3.32 -4.63 20.83
C ASN A 318 -4.06 -3.50 20.06
N PHE A 319 -3.44 -2.93 19.02
CA PHE A 319 -4.07 -1.90 18.19
C PHE A 319 -5.08 -2.52 17.21
N MET A 320 -6.32 -2.01 17.20
CA MET A 320 -7.36 -2.29 16.21
C MET A 320 -7.47 -3.76 15.76
N LEU A 321 -7.45 -4.70 16.70
CA LEU A 321 -7.30 -6.13 16.40
C LEU A 321 -8.37 -6.67 15.44
N TRP A 322 -9.64 -6.35 15.68
CA TRP A 322 -10.73 -6.78 14.81
C TRP A 322 -10.61 -6.14 13.41
N ARG A 323 -10.36 -4.83 13.37
CA ARG A 323 -10.27 -4.04 12.14
C ARG A 323 -9.01 -4.31 11.33
N SER A 324 -7.97 -4.91 11.92
CA SER A 324 -6.70 -5.19 11.27
C SER A 324 -6.54 -6.62 10.75
N ALA A 325 -7.61 -7.41 10.77
CA ALA A 325 -7.58 -8.83 10.41
C ALA A 325 -7.01 -9.12 9.02
N TYR A 326 -7.22 -8.21 8.06
CA TYR A 326 -6.77 -8.34 6.67
C TYR A 326 -5.89 -7.17 6.20
N SER A 327 -5.34 -6.38 7.13
CA SER A 327 -4.52 -5.23 6.78
C SER A 327 -3.16 -5.63 6.24
N GLU A 328 -2.65 -4.83 5.32
CA GLU A 328 -1.22 -4.75 5.04
C GLU A 328 -0.46 -4.15 6.22
N PHE A 329 0.82 -4.51 6.36
CA PHE A 329 1.68 -3.99 7.42
C PHE A 329 2.92 -3.28 6.85
N ILE A 330 3.14 -2.04 7.29
CA ILE A 330 4.33 -1.25 6.97
C ILE A 330 5.04 -0.87 8.27
N PHE A 331 6.27 -1.36 8.44
CA PHE A 331 7.10 -1.08 9.61
C PHE A 331 8.23 -0.12 9.25
N LEU A 332 8.14 1.11 9.75
CA LEU A 332 9.12 2.17 9.52
C LEU A 332 10.16 2.16 10.64
N LYS A 333 11.45 2.17 10.28
CA LYS A 333 12.56 2.30 11.26
C LYS A 333 12.59 3.70 11.90
N LYS A 334 12.11 4.72 11.18
CA LYS A 334 12.00 6.11 11.62
C LYS A 334 11.12 6.22 12.87
N MET A 335 11.46 7.11 13.81
CA MET A 335 10.64 7.37 15.00
C MET A 335 9.49 8.32 14.70
N TRP A 336 8.37 8.19 15.43
CA TRP A 336 7.16 8.96 15.16
C TRP A 336 7.36 10.49 15.08
N PRO A 337 8.12 11.15 15.98
CA PRO A 337 8.28 12.59 15.90
C PRO A 337 8.98 13.11 14.63
N ASP A 338 9.64 12.24 13.87
CA ASP A 338 10.33 12.58 12.61
C ASP A 338 9.47 12.34 11.36
N MET A 339 8.22 11.88 11.51
CA MET A 339 7.31 11.64 10.40
C MET A 339 6.98 12.95 9.68
N THR A 340 6.98 12.90 8.35
CA THR A 340 6.75 14.05 7.47
C THR A 340 5.66 13.74 6.44
N ALA A 341 5.19 14.76 5.73
CA ALA A 341 4.26 14.59 4.62
C ALA A 341 4.79 13.65 3.51
N ALA A 342 6.10 13.69 3.24
CA ALA A 342 6.72 12.78 2.29
C ALA A 342 6.62 11.31 2.73
N ASP A 343 6.72 11.04 4.04
CA ASP A 343 6.57 9.68 4.56
C ASP A 343 5.13 9.16 4.37
N VAL A 344 4.12 10.04 4.51
CA VAL A 344 2.72 9.68 4.21
C VAL A 344 2.57 9.29 2.74
N SER A 345 3.13 10.07 1.83
CA SER A 345 3.11 9.74 0.40
C SER A 345 3.82 8.42 0.09
N GLU A 346 4.95 8.13 0.74
CA GLU A 346 5.65 6.85 0.55
C GLU A 346 4.86 5.67 1.11
N VAL A 347 4.15 5.83 2.23
CA VAL A 347 3.22 4.80 2.76
C VAL A 347 2.12 4.47 1.74
N ILE A 348 1.48 5.49 1.17
CA ILE A 348 0.40 5.30 0.19
C ILE A 348 0.93 4.64 -1.08
N LYS A 349 2.10 5.07 -1.58
CA LYS A 349 2.75 4.45 -2.74
C LYS A 349 3.10 2.99 -2.48
N GLU A 350 3.65 2.68 -1.30
CA GLU A 350 3.99 1.30 -0.92
C GLU A 350 2.75 0.41 -0.86
N TYR A 351 1.65 0.88 -0.24
CA TYR A 351 0.37 0.17 -0.27
C TYR A 351 -0.12 -0.07 -1.70
N SER A 352 -0.12 0.96 -2.54
CA SER A 352 -0.55 0.86 -3.93
C SER A 352 0.29 -0.14 -4.72
N ARG A 353 1.61 -0.24 -4.48
CA ARG A 353 2.48 -1.23 -5.15
C ARG A 353 2.12 -2.66 -4.77
N ARG A 354 1.71 -2.90 -3.53
CA ARG A 354 1.35 -4.25 -3.05
C ARG A 354 0.01 -4.71 -3.63
N GLN A 355 -0.99 -3.85 -3.66
CA GLN A 355 -2.30 -4.18 -4.24
C GLN A 355 -2.20 -4.58 -5.71
N ARG A 356 -1.31 -3.95 -6.49
CA ARG A 356 -1.06 -4.33 -7.89
C ARG A 356 -0.56 -5.77 -8.07
N ARG A 357 0.13 -6.34 -7.08
CA ARG A 357 0.58 -7.74 -7.14
C ARG A 357 -0.54 -8.76 -6.95
N PHE A 358 -1.69 -8.34 -6.42
CA PHE A 358 -2.84 -9.21 -6.20
C PHE A 358 -3.83 -9.20 -7.38
N GLY A 359 -3.78 -8.18 -8.24
CA GLY A 359 -4.65 -8.04 -9.42
C GLY A 359 -3.94 -8.38 -10.72
N GLY A 360 -3.13 -9.45 -10.73
CA GLY A 360 -2.45 -9.93 -11.92
C GLY A 360 -3.38 -10.15 -13.10
#